data_AF-F8X1C3-F1
#
_entry.id   AF-F8X1C3-F1
#
_cell.length_a   1.000
_cell.length_b   1.000
_cell.length_c   1.000
_cell.angle_alpha   90.00
_cell.angle_beta   90.00
_cell.angle_gamma   90.00
#
_symmetry.space_group_name_H-M   'P 1'
#
loop_
_entity.id
_entity.type
_entity.pdbx_description
1 polymer ?
#
loop_
_entity_poly.entity_id
_entity_poly.type
_entity_poly.pdbx_seq_one_letter_code
_entity_poly.pdbx_strand_id
1 'polypeptide(L)'
;MTLLDYIFFRFYDYFKRKKDYYAMTNTLMIVYIIELSLFLFTYYFISLFVELNFIKNILQENRSNKILIATILTIVIFFLNYIYFSPKRKKDYYLGLEKKYLKDKYKLPMWIMFSFPIFILLISIIGYGLIKGTLKSPLLDSLF
;
A
#
# COMPACT_ATOMS: atom_id res chain seq x y z
N MET A 1 -9.84 -9.75 11.06
CA MET A 1 -9.35 -10.74 10.08
C MET A 1 -9.36 -10.07 8.72
N THR A 2 -8.20 -9.90 8.08
CA THR A 2 -8.06 -8.95 6.96
C THR A 2 -7.75 -9.66 5.64
N LEU A 3 -8.21 -9.08 4.52
CA LEU A 3 -7.86 -9.51 3.17
C LEU A 3 -6.33 -9.62 2.99
N LEU A 4 -5.57 -8.74 3.65
CA LEU A 4 -4.11 -8.75 3.65
C LEU A 4 -3.51 -10.01 4.28
N ASP A 5 -4.09 -10.53 5.38
CA ASP A 5 -3.63 -11.77 6.00
C ASP A 5 -3.73 -12.96 5.02
N TYR A 6 -4.84 -13.02 4.27
CA TYR A 6 -5.01 -14.00 3.21
C TYR A 6 -3.99 -13.81 2.09
N ILE A 7 -3.74 -12.55 1.69
CA ILE A 7 -2.77 -12.24 0.63
C ILE A 7 -1.36 -12.70 1.01
N PHE A 8 -0.90 -12.38 2.22
CA PHE A 8 0.44 -12.77 2.67
C PHE A 8 0.59 -14.29 2.80
N PHE A 9 -0.44 -14.97 3.31
CA PHE A 9 -0.45 -16.43 3.32
C PHE A 9 -0.29 -17.02 1.92
N ARG A 10 -0.99 -16.49 0.93
CA ARG A 10 -0.94 -17.00 -0.45
C ARG A 10 0.44 -16.85 -1.08
N PHE A 11 1.15 -15.75 -0.81
CA PHE A 11 2.55 -15.61 -1.23
C PHE A 11 3.44 -16.62 -0.52
N TYR A 12 3.26 -16.80 0.79
CA TYR A 12 3.99 -17.81 1.55
C TYR A 12 3.79 -19.22 0.99
N ASP A 13 2.55 -19.66 0.83
CA ASP A 13 2.22 -20.99 0.29
C ASP A 13 2.74 -21.16 -1.15
N TYR A 14 2.63 -20.12 -1.99
CA TYR A 14 3.18 -20.17 -3.35
C TYR A 14 4.70 -20.39 -3.36
N PHE A 15 5.46 -19.65 -2.55
CA PHE A 15 6.90 -19.83 -2.51
C PHE A 15 7.29 -21.13 -1.80
N LYS A 16 6.55 -21.54 -0.76
CA LYS A 16 6.74 -22.82 -0.05
C LYS A 16 6.61 -24.02 -0.99
N ARG A 17 5.56 -24.04 -1.82
CA ARG A 17 5.33 -25.09 -2.83
C ARG A 17 6.40 -25.15 -3.92
N LYS A 18 7.07 -24.02 -4.21
CA LYS A 18 8.18 -23.99 -5.19
C LYS A 18 9.51 -24.40 -4.56
N LYS A 19 9.91 -23.73 -3.47
CA LYS A 19 11.17 -23.94 -2.75
C LYS A 19 10.99 -23.49 -1.30
N ASP A 20 10.84 -24.44 -0.39
CA ASP A 20 10.58 -24.17 1.04
C ASP A 20 11.67 -23.30 1.69
N TYR A 21 12.95 -23.57 1.38
CA TYR A 21 14.09 -22.86 1.97
C TYR A 21 14.03 -21.33 1.82
N TYR A 22 13.56 -20.82 0.67
CA TYR A 22 13.47 -19.39 0.39
C TYR A 22 12.06 -18.81 0.59
N ALA A 23 11.10 -19.62 1.05
CA ALA A 23 9.70 -19.24 1.10
C ALA A 23 9.46 -18.01 1.97
N MET A 24 10.03 -18.01 3.17
CA MET A 24 9.92 -16.89 4.10
C MET A 24 10.55 -15.62 3.53
N THR A 25 11.79 -15.70 3.05
CA THR A 25 12.53 -14.55 2.52
C THR A 25 11.81 -13.91 1.33
N ASN A 26 11.33 -14.71 0.39
CA ASN A 26 10.59 -14.21 -0.77
C ASN A 26 9.25 -13.60 -0.36
N THR A 27 8.56 -14.21 0.62
CA THR A 27 7.32 -13.64 1.16
C THR A 27 7.56 -12.29 1.81
N LEU A 28 8.62 -12.16 2.60
CA LEU A 28 9.01 -10.90 3.23
C LEU A 28 9.30 -9.82 2.18
N MET A 29 10.02 -10.15 1.11
CA MET A 29 10.24 -9.19 0.01
C MET A 29 8.92 -8.69 -0.57
N ILE A 30 7.93 -9.58 -0.79
CA ILE A 30 6.61 -9.18 -1.27
C ILE A 30 5.85 -8.34 -0.25
N VAL A 31 5.92 -8.68 1.03
CA VAL A 31 5.33 -7.88 2.11
C VAL A 31 5.90 -6.46 2.09
N TYR A 32 7.23 -6.31 1.95
CA TYR A 32 7.87 -4.99 1.86
C TYR A 32 7.44 -4.21 0.62
N ILE A 33 7.29 -4.88 -0.54
CA ILE A 33 6.77 -4.23 -1.75
C ILE A 33 5.35 -3.72 -1.53
N ILE A 34 4.48 -4.53 -0.91
CA ILE A 34 3.10 -4.14 -0.58
C ILE A 34 3.08 -2.99 0.43
N GLU A 35 3.89 -3.07 1.49
CA GLU A 35 4.05 -2.03 2.52
C GLU A 35 4.47 -0.70 1.88
N LEU A 36 5.50 -0.72 1.03
CA LEU A 36 5.99 0.47 0.33
C LEU A 36 4.94 1.05 -0.64
N SER A 37 4.24 0.18 -1.36
CA SER A 37 3.21 0.62 -2.33
C SER A 37 2.04 1.31 -1.63
N LEU A 38 1.57 0.74 -0.51
CA LEU A 38 0.50 1.34 0.29
C LEU A 38 0.96 2.62 1.00
N PHE A 39 2.20 2.67 1.46
CA PHE A 39 2.79 3.87 2.05
C PHE A 39 2.79 5.02 1.05
N LEU A 40 3.29 4.78 -0.17
CA LEU A 40 3.32 5.78 -1.24
C LEU A 40 1.91 6.25 -1.62
N PHE A 41 0.97 5.33 -1.81
CA PHE A 41 -0.44 5.69 -2.07
C PHE A 41 -1.01 6.59 -0.97
N THR A 42 -0.81 6.22 0.31
CA THR A 42 -1.29 6.99 1.46
C THR A 42 -0.65 8.38 1.51
N TYR A 43 0.65 8.46 1.23
CA TYR A 43 1.38 9.72 1.16
C TYR A 43 0.79 10.65 0.09
N TYR A 44 0.59 10.14 -1.14
CA TYR A 44 -0.02 10.92 -2.22
C TYR A 44 -1.44 11.36 -1.88
N PHE A 45 -2.24 10.46 -1.31
CA PHE A 45 -3.60 10.76 -0.90
C PHE A 45 -3.62 11.91 0.12
N ILE A 46 -2.74 11.88 1.12
CA ILE A 46 -2.67 12.95 2.13
C ILE A 46 -2.14 14.26 1.53
N SER A 47 -1.15 14.20 0.64
CA SER A 47 -0.70 15.39 -0.09
C SER A 47 -1.86 16.07 -0.83
N LEU A 48 -2.77 15.29 -1.42
CA LEU A 48 -3.96 15.82 -2.09
C LEU A 48 -4.94 16.43 -1.08
N PHE A 49 -5.20 15.78 0.05
CA PHE A 49 -6.08 16.32 1.10
C PHE A 49 -5.56 17.61 1.72
N VAL A 50 -4.24 17.74 1.86
CA VAL A 50 -3.60 18.96 2.38
C VAL A 50 -3.71 20.12 1.37
N GLU A 51 -3.72 19.81 0.08
CA GLU A 51 -3.84 20.81 -1.00
C GLU A 51 -5.30 21.18 -1.33
N LEU A 52 -6.23 20.21 -1.26
CA LEU A 52 -7.66 20.46 -1.39
C LEU A 52 -8.12 21.42 -0.28
N ASN A 53 -9.01 22.35 -0.62
CA ASN A 53 -9.39 23.57 0.14
C ASN A 53 -9.73 23.42 1.64
N PHE A 54 -9.78 22.20 2.20
CA PHE A 54 -10.06 21.92 3.62
C PHE A 54 -9.01 22.51 4.56
N ILE A 55 -7.72 22.41 4.22
CA ILE A 55 -6.64 23.05 4.99
C ILE A 55 -6.43 24.50 4.58
N LYS A 56 -6.79 24.89 3.36
CA LYS A 56 -6.63 26.27 2.88
C LYS A 56 -7.37 27.30 3.75
N ASN A 57 -8.46 26.89 4.40
CA ASN A 57 -9.22 27.71 5.34
C ASN A 57 -8.70 27.67 6.79
N ILE A 58 -8.02 26.60 7.22
CA ILE A 58 -7.48 26.46 8.60
C ILE A 58 -6.02 26.96 8.67
N LEU A 59 -5.25 26.74 7.61
CA LEU A 59 -3.88 27.24 7.41
C LEU A 59 -3.90 28.40 6.42
N GLN A 60 -4.43 29.53 6.87
CA GLN A 60 -4.12 30.79 6.23
C GLN A 60 -2.62 31.11 6.42
N GLU A 61 -2.00 31.49 5.30
CA GLU A 61 -0.71 32.16 5.10
C GLU A 61 0.62 31.44 5.34
N ASN A 62 0.83 30.61 6.38
CA ASN A 62 2.22 30.24 6.72
C ASN A 62 2.71 28.91 6.11
N ARG A 63 3.59 28.98 5.10
CA ARG A 63 4.22 27.81 4.43
C ARG A 63 4.90 26.85 5.42
N SER A 64 5.48 27.40 6.49
CA SER A 64 6.13 26.62 7.56
C SER A 64 5.16 25.67 8.26
N ASN A 65 3.96 26.13 8.59
CA ASN A 65 2.95 25.33 9.28
C ASN A 65 2.44 24.16 8.43
N LYS A 66 2.34 24.36 7.10
CA LYS A 66 1.98 23.28 6.16
C LYS A 66 3.02 22.16 6.14
N ILE A 67 4.30 22.53 6.10
CA ILE A 67 5.41 21.57 6.13
C ILE A 67 5.44 20.81 7.45
N LEU A 68 5.23 21.51 8.58
CA LEU A 68 5.18 20.90 9.91
C LEU A 68 4.07 19.85 10.02
N ILE A 69 2.84 20.20 9.62
CA ILE A 69 1.70 19.27 9.67
C ILE A 69 1.92 18.06 8.75
N ALA A 70 2.41 18.29 7.53
CA ALA A 70 2.74 17.20 6.61
C ALA A 70 3.80 16.26 7.20
N THR A 71 4.79 16.80 7.90
CA THR A 71 5.84 16.04 8.57
C THR A 71 5.28 15.19 9.70
N ILE A 72 4.46 15.77 10.57
CA ILE A 72 3.82 15.06 11.70
C ILE A 72 2.94 13.93 11.16
N LEU A 73 2.10 14.20 10.15
CA LEU A 73 1.26 13.18 9.51
C LEU A 73 2.11 12.06 8.93
N THR A 74 3.19 12.38 8.23
CA THR A 74 4.11 11.38 7.66
C THR A 74 4.71 10.48 8.74
N ILE A 75 5.14 11.05 9.87
CA ILE A 75 5.67 10.30 11.01
C ILE A 75 4.60 9.35 11.58
N VAL A 76 3.38 9.85 11.82
CA VAL A 76 2.28 9.04 12.35
C VAL A 76 1.97 7.87 11.43
N ILE A 77 1.90 8.10 10.12
CA ILE A 77 1.65 7.05 9.12
C ILE A 77 2.76 6.02 9.12
N PHE A 78 4.02 6.45 9.21
CA PHE A 78 5.16 5.55 9.27
C PHE A 78 5.05 4.62 10.49
N PHE A 79 4.74 5.17 11.67
CA PHE A 79 4.55 4.38 12.89
C PHE A 79 3.37 3.41 12.79
N LEU A 80 2.22 3.87 12.27
CA LEU A 80 1.05 3.01 12.09
C LEU A 80 1.34 1.86 11.12
N ASN A 81 2.04 2.13 10.01
CA ASN A 81 2.49 1.09 9.08
C ASN A 81 3.43 0.11 9.78
N TYR A 82 4.45 0.61 10.48
CA TYR A 82 5.41 -0.23 11.19
C TYR A 82 4.71 -1.18 12.20
N ILE A 83 3.81 -0.65 13.03
CA ILE A 83 3.05 -1.44 14.01
C ILE A 83 2.20 -2.50 13.30
N TYR A 84 1.54 -2.14 12.20
CA TYR A 84 0.68 -3.07 11.46
C TYR A 84 1.47 -4.18 10.74
N PHE A 85 2.63 -3.86 10.16
CA PHE A 85 3.44 -4.80 9.38
C PHE A 85 4.44 -5.61 10.22
N SER A 86 4.85 -5.11 11.39
CA SER A 86 5.80 -5.80 12.28
C SER A 86 5.43 -7.25 12.61
N PRO A 87 4.17 -7.58 13.00
CA PRO A 87 3.78 -8.96 13.27
C PRO A 87 3.89 -9.88 12.04
N LYS A 88 3.68 -9.32 10.85
CA LYS A 88 3.66 -10.04 9.56
C LYS A 88 5.05 -10.39 9.05
N ARG A 89 6.09 -9.92 9.73
CA ARG A 89 7.49 -10.26 9.46
C ARG A 89 7.97 -11.50 10.22
N LYS A 90 7.15 -12.05 11.13
CA LYS A 90 7.50 -13.21 11.96
C LYS A 90 7.07 -14.52 11.31
N LYS A 91 7.87 -15.58 11.47
CA LYS A 91 7.55 -16.92 10.94
C LYS A 91 6.28 -17.50 11.57
N ASP A 92 6.10 -17.33 12.88
CA ASP A 92 4.95 -17.87 13.62
C ASP A 92 3.61 -17.33 13.12
N TYR A 93 3.61 -16.10 12.61
CA TYR A 93 2.43 -15.51 11.97
C TYR A 93 1.99 -16.35 10.76
N TYR A 94 2.92 -16.75 9.89
CA TYR A 94 2.61 -17.58 8.72
C TYR A 94 2.23 -19.01 9.09
N LEU A 95 2.80 -19.58 10.15
CA LEU A 95 2.36 -20.88 10.67
C LEU A 95 0.92 -20.82 11.19
N GLY A 96 0.54 -19.72 11.85
CA GLY A 96 -0.85 -19.47 12.25
C GLY A 96 -1.80 -19.31 11.05
N LEU A 97 -1.34 -18.63 10.00
CA LEU A 97 -2.11 -18.48 8.76
C LEU A 97 -2.26 -19.81 8.01
N GLU A 98 -1.23 -20.65 7.99
CA GLU A 98 -1.24 -21.95 7.34
C GLU A 98 -2.34 -22.85 7.91
N LYS A 99 -2.43 -22.95 9.24
CA LYS A 99 -3.51 -23.70 9.92
C LYS A 99 -4.91 -23.23 9.54
N LYS A 100 -5.06 -21.97 9.12
CA LYS A 100 -6.35 -21.32 8.89
C LYS A 100 -6.76 -21.27 7.42
N TYR A 101 -5.79 -21.13 6.51
CA TYR A 101 -6.05 -20.80 5.12
C TYR A 101 -5.56 -21.85 4.12
N LEU A 102 -4.80 -22.86 4.54
CA LEU A 102 -4.30 -23.89 3.65
C LEU A 102 -5.45 -24.60 2.92
N LYS A 103 -5.37 -24.63 1.59
CA LYS A 103 -6.33 -25.31 0.71
C LYS A 103 -5.59 -25.94 -0.46
N ASP A 104 -6.21 -26.96 -1.07
CA ASP A 104 -5.66 -27.62 -2.24
C ASP A 104 -5.71 -26.73 -3.49
N LYS A 105 -6.79 -25.96 -3.63
CA LYS A 105 -7.00 -25.00 -4.72
C LYS A 105 -7.53 -23.68 -4.18
N TYR A 106 -7.02 -22.59 -4.72
CA TYR A 106 -7.44 -21.25 -4.36
C TYR A 106 -8.13 -20.54 -5.51
N LYS A 107 -9.12 -19.70 -5.18
CA LYS A 107 -9.89 -18.94 -6.17
C LYS A 107 -9.08 -17.84 -6.85
N LEU A 108 -8.23 -17.14 -6.10
CA LEU A 108 -7.53 -15.95 -6.60
C LEU A 108 -6.17 -16.35 -7.18
N PRO A 109 -5.89 -16.11 -8.47
CA PRO A 109 -4.63 -16.52 -9.08
C PRO A 109 -3.46 -15.63 -8.65
N MET A 110 -2.25 -16.20 -8.59
CA MET A 110 -1.06 -15.50 -8.08
C MET A 110 -0.67 -14.28 -8.92
N TRP A 111 -0.84 -14.33 -10.24
CA TRP A 111 -0.47 -13.22 -11.12
C TRP A 111 -1.26 -11.94 -10.79
N ILE A 112 -2.55 -12.07 -10.44
CA ILE A 112 -3.36 -10.93 -9.97
C ILE A 112 -2.76 -10.34 -8.70
N MET A 113 -2.35 -11.19 -7.75
CA MET A 113 -1.75 -10.75 -6.49
C MET A 113 -0.43 -10.03 -6.70
N PHE A 114 0.42 -10.53 -7.60
CA PHE A 114 1.69 -9.87 -7.94
C PHE A 114 1.47 -8.54 -8.67
N SER A 115 0.42 -8.43 -9.48
CA SER A 115 0.11 -7.21 -10.23
C SER A 115 -0.49 -6.10 -9.36
N PHE A 116 -1.14 -6.46 -8.25
CA PHE A 116 -1.92 -5.52 -7.45
C PHE A 116 -1.11 -4.33 -6.87
N PRO A 117 0.10 -4.52 -6.29
CA PRO A 117 0.89 -3.40 -5.77
C PRO A 117 1.32 -2.43 -6.88
N ILE A 118 1.68 -2.99 -8.05
CA ILE A 118 2.06 -2.22 -9.25
C ILE A 118 0.87 -1.40 -9.74
N PHE A 119 -0.31 -2.01 -9.78
CA PHE A 119 -1.53 -1.35 -10.22
C PHE A 119 -1.93 -0.20 -9.29
N ILE A 120 -1.83 -0.38 -7.97
CA ILE A 120 -2.06 0.71 -7.00
C ILE A 120 -1.10 1.88 -7.27
N LEU A 121 0.20 1.59 -7.39
CA LEU A 121 1.20 2.63 -7.65
C LEU A 121 0.90 3.42 -8.94
N LEU A 122 0.57 2.72 -10.03
CA LEU A 122 0.22 3.34 -11.30
C LEU A 122 -1.01 4.26 -11.17
N ILE A 123 -2.10 3.77 -10.56
CA ILE A 123 -3.30 4.58 -10.34
C ILE A 123 -3.00 5.78 -9.46
N SER A 124 -2.15 5.61 -8.44
CA SER A 124 -1.75 6.71 -7.53
C SER A 124 -1.08 7.84 -8.30
N ILE A 125 -0.11 7.50 -9.15
CA ILE A 125 0.66 8.47 -9.94
C ILE A 125 -0.23 9.17 -10.96
N ILE A 126 -1.05 8.39 -11.69
CA ILE A 126 -1.98 8.92 -12.69
C ILE A 126 -2.98 9.85 -12.03
N GLY A 127 -3.65 9.40 -10.96
CA GLY A 127 -4.63 10.19 -10.22
C GLY A 127 -4.03 11.47 -9.66
N TYR A 128 -2.85 11.39 -9.05
CA TYR A 128 -2.14 12.56 -8.54
C TYR A 128 -1.80 13.56 -9.66
N GLY A 129 -1.26 13.09 -10.78
CA GLY A 129 -0.88 13.96 -11.90
C GLY A 129 -2.08 14.61 -12.61
N LEU A 130 -3.22 13.91 -12.69
CA LEU A 130 -4.47 14.46 -13.20
C LEU A 130 -5.00 15.57 -12.29
N ILE A 131 -5.03 15.35 -10.97
CA ILE A 131 -5.51 16.37 -10.01
C ILE A 131 -4.59 17.60 -10.01
N LYS A 132 -3.28 17.40 -10.15
CA LYS A 132 -2.29 18.50 -10.26
C LYS A 132 -2.26 19.19 -11.63
N GLY A 133 -2.98 18.66 -12.63
CA GLY A 133 -2.93 19.18 -14.00
C GLY A 133 -1.60 18.98 -14.72
N THR A 134 -0.70 18.14 -14.18
CA THR A 134 0.58 17.79 -14.83
C THR A 134 0.41 16.71 -15.89
N LEU A 135 -0.63 15.88 -15.75
CA LEU A 135 -1.11 14.98 -16.80
C LEU A 135 -2.38 15.57 -17.40
N LYS A 136 -2.38 15.78 -18.72
CA LYS A 136 -3.59 16.11 -19.48
C LYS A 136 -4.15 14.83 -20.08
N SER A 137 -5.44 14.57 -19.85
CA SER A 137 -6.13 13.43 -20.42
C SER A 137 -7.29 13.94 -21.28
N PRO A 138 -7.31 13.63 -22.59
CA PRO A 138 -8.40 14.04 -23.48
C PRO A 138 -9.78 13.54 -23.01
N LEU A 139 -9.81 12.44 -22.25
CA LEU A 139 -11.05 11.89 -21.67
C LEU A 139 -11.59 12.74 -20.51
N LEU A 140 -10.72 13.39 -19.73
CA LEU A 140 -11.11 14.24 -18.60
C LEU A 140 -11.42 15.67 -19.03
N ASP A 141 -10.80 16.14 -20.10
CA ASP A 141 -11.11 17.45 -20.71
C ASP A 141 -12.55 17.52 -21.27
N SER A 142 -13.22 16.37 -21.43
CA SER A 142 -14.63 16.29 -21.85
C SER A 142 -15.65 16.23 -20.70
N LEU A 143 -15.17 16.08 -19.46
CA LEU A 143 -16.00 15.92 -18.25
C LEU A 143 -16.08 17.20 -17.40
N PHE A 144 -15.35 18.25 -17.76
CA PHE A 144 -15.35 19.59 -17.17
C PHE A 144 -15.59 20.64 -18.25
#